data_AF-A0A3A8SIU3-F1
#
_entry.id   AF-A0A3A8SIU3-F1
#
_cell.length_a   1.000
_cell.length_b   1.000
_cell.length_c   1.000
_cell.angle_alpha   90.00
_cell.angle_beta   90.00
_cell.angle_gamma   90.00
#
_symmetry.space_group_name_H-M   'P 1'
#
loop_
_entity.id
_entity.type
_entity.pdbx_description
1 polymer ?
#
loop_
_entity_poly.entity_id
_entity_poly.type
_entity_poly.pdbx_seq_one_letter_code
_entity_poly.pdbx_strand_id
1 'polypeptide(L)'
;MSTKPPDESDDGSSTKDSDKKRRNTRQVGFRLTKEEKRLVADACIALGGGDDPDAKISAAQLFTTAGIEEAASLGFTTSSLDSRKPKFPPGVWKNRPERSYSSLHRAEEKETLTITIHPLHRGPIALAADHVEVKLPTFLWGSLMAFLARRKAAEPSNTLLQQLDLPSQYRQPR
;
A
#
# COMPACT_ATOMS: atom_id res chain seq x y z
N MET A 1 7.69 -6.88 -70.47
CA MET A 1 8.98 -6.19 -70.22
C MET A 1 9.34 -6.42 -68.77
N SER A 2 10.44 -7.14 -68.54
CA SER A 2 10.91 -7.62 -67.24
C SER A 2 11.45 -6.47 -66.40
N THR A 3 11.04 -6.41 -65.13
CA THR A 3 11.74 -5.64 -64.09
C THR A 3 12.52 -6.61 -63.22
N LYS A 4 13.85 -6.49 -63.26
CA LYS A 4 14.75 -6.97 -62.20
C LYS A 4 14.92 -5.80 -61.20
N PRO A 5 15.10 -6.09 -59.91
CA PRO A 5 16.47 -6.01 -59.41
C PRO A 5 16.84 -7.18 -58.48
N PRO A 6 18.12 -7.54 -58.40
CA PRO A 6 18.71 -8.10 -57.19
C PRO A 6 19.75 -7.12 -56.63
N ASP A 7 19.86 -6.99 -55.32
CA ASP A 7 21.03 -7.59 -54.66
C ASP A 7 20.84 -7.69 -53.14
N GLU A 8 21.36 -8.80 -52.66
CA GLU A 8 21.80 -9.18 -51.32
C GLU A 8 22.69 -8.09 -50.70
N SER A 9 22.94 -7.96 -49.39
CA SER A 9 22.60 -8.71 -48.20
C SER A 9 23.04 -7.88 -46.98
N ASP A 10 22.49 -8.31 -45.85
CA ASP A 10 23.18 -8.50 -44.58
C ASP A 10 23.15 -7.46 -43.45
N ASP A 11 23.01 -8.11 -42.30
CA ASP A 11 23.49 -7.80 -40.97
C ASP A 11 22.83 -6.69 -40.15
N GLY A 12 21.89 -7.14 -39.32
CA GLY A 12 21.22 -6.33 -38.31
C GLY A 12 20.69 -7.19 -37.17
N SER A 13 21.52 -8.11 -36.69
CA SER A 13 21.38 -8.74 -35.38
C SER A 13 21.07 -7.69 -34.30
N SER A 14 19.89 -7.74 -33.68
CA SER A 14 19.77 -7.70 -32.21
C SER A 14 18.33 -7.57 -31.73
N THR A 15 17.88 -8.67 -31.13
CA THR A 15 17.35 -8.71 -29.76
C THR A 15 16.31 -7.66 -29.31
N LYS A 16 15.15 -8.21 -28.91
CA LYS A 16 14.39 -7.83 -27.70
C LYS A 16 13.72 -6.45 -27.72
N ASP A 17 12.59 -6.35 -28.41
CA ASP A 17 11.54 -5.38 -28.07
C ASP A 17 10.25 -6.04 -27.53
N SER A 18 10.41 -7.26 -26.98
CA SER A 18 9.51 -7.79 -25.96
C SER A 18 9.92 -7.20 -24.61
N ASP A 19 8.95 -6.70 -23.83
CA ASP A 19 9.08 -6.30 -22.42
C ASP A 19 9.60 -4.90 -22.05
N LYS A 20 9.10 -3.86 -22.72
CA LYS A 20 8.85 -2.56 -22.04
C LYS A 20 7.38 -2.22 -21.99
N LYS A 21 6.56 -3.19 -21.55
CA LYS A 21 5.28 -2.88 -20.90
C LYS A 21 5.62 -1.98 -19.72
N ARG A 22 5.47 -0.67 -19.88
CA ARG A 22 5.60 0.34 -18.83
C ARG A 22 4.72 -0.12 -17.67
N ARG A 23 5.30 -0.87 -16.73
CA ARG A 23 4.65 -1.18 -15.45
C ARG A 23 4.48 0.19 -14.83
N ASN A 24 3.26 0.71 -14.87
CA ASN A 24 2.86 1.99 -14.29
C ASN A 24 2.85 1.83 -12.76
N THR A 25 3.98 1.38 -12.19
CA THR A 25 4.25 1.22 -10.77
C THR A 25 4.41 2.61 -10.19
N ARG A 26 3.30 3.17 -9.73
CA ARG A 26 3.29 4.47 -9.08
C ARG A 26 3.68 4.26 -7.63
N GLN A 27 4.92 4.62 -7.33
CA GLN A 27 5.47 4.61 -5.98
C GLN A 27 4.69 5.56 -5.06
N VAL A 28 4.60 5.23 -3.78
CA VAL A 28 4.03 6.08 -2.74
C VAL A 28 5.07 6.28 -1.65
N GLY A 29 5.43 7.53 -1.39
CA GLY A 29 6.37 7.91 -0.34
C GLY A 29 5.66 8.32 0.95
N PHE A 30 6.16 7.81 2.07
CA PHE A 30 5.77 8.17 3.43
C PHE A 30 6.91 8.90 4.10
N ARG A 31 6.57 9.93 4.86
CA ARG A 31 7.46 10.50 5.88
C ARG A 31 7.01 9.94 7.21
N LEU A 32 7.89 9.16 7.83
CA LEU A 32 7.67 8.47 9.09
C LEU A 32 8.68 8.94 10.11
N THR A 33 8.30 8.95 11.39
CA THR A 33 9.30 9.00 12.47
C THR A 33 10.02 7.65 12.58
N LYS A 34 11.11 7.58 13.35
CA LYS A 34 11.81 6.32 13.63
C LYS A 34 10.88 5.28 14.28
N GLU A 35 10.03 5.71 15.21
CA GLU A 35 9.07 4.85 15.90
C GLU A 35 8.05 4.27 14.92
N GLU A 36 7.51 5.11 14.03
CA GLU A 36 6.56 4.66 13.01
C GLU A 36 7.20 3.68 12.02
N LYS A 37 8.45 3.91 11.60
CA LYS A 37 9.16 2.97 10.73
C LYS A 37 9.44 1.65 11.45
N ARG A 38 9.84 1.71 12.71
CA ARG A 38 10.05 0.52 13.54
C ARG A 38 8.75 -0.28 13.69
N LEU A 39 7.64 0.40 13.97
CA LEU A 39 6.31 -0.22 14.04
C LEU A 39 5.96 -0.97 12.74
N VAL A 40 6.24 -0.41 11.57
CA VAL A 40 6.04 -1.08 10.28
C VAL A 40 6.92 -2.33 10.16
N ALA A 41 8.19 -2.24 10.55
CA ALA A 41 9.11 -3.38 10.50
C ALA A 41 8.67 -4.50 11.45
N ASP A 42 8.31 -4.16 12.69
CA ASP A 42 7.83 -5.11 13.69
C ASP A 42 6.51 -5.76 13.24
N ALA A 43 5.61 -4.99 12.60
CA ALA A 43 4.38 -5.52 12.03
C ALA A 43 4.63 -6.52 10.88
N CYS A 44 5.60 -6.25 10.02
CA CYS A 44 6.01 -7.20 8.97
C CYS A 44 6.51 -8.52 9.57
N ILE A 45 7.27 -8.47 10.67
CA ILE A 45 7.75 -9.66 11.38
C ILE A 45 6.58 -10.40 12.04
N ALA A 46 5.74 -9.69 12.79
CA ALA A 46 4.63 -10.27 13.55
C ALA A 46 3.59 -10.98 12.68
N LEU A 47 3.39 -10.50 11.44
CA LEU A 47 2.45 -11.09 10.48
C LEU A 47 3.11 -12.05 9.49
N GLY A 48 4.44 -12.00 9.32
CA GLY A 48 5.20 -12.90 8.45
C GLY A 48 5.64 -14.20 9.14
N GLY A 49 5.69 -14.23 10.48
CA GLY A 49 6.08 -15.40 11.26
C GLY A 49 4.96 -16.45 11.38
N GLY A 50 4.77 -17.23 10.33
CA GLY A 50 4.14 -18.57 10.40
C GLY A 50 5.20 -19.67 10.50
N ASP A 51 4.79 -20.93 10.30
CA ASP A 51 5.66 -22.12 10.27
C ASP A 51 6.68 -22.13 9.10
N ASP A 52 6.60 -21.14 8.20
CA ASP A 52 7.46 -21.02 7.02
C ASP A 52 8.51 -19.89 7.23
N PRO A 53 9.80 -20.25 7.43
CA PRO A 53 10.87 -19.28 7.66
C PRO A 53 11.17 -18.36 6.46
N ASP A 54 10.68 -18.69 5.25
CA ASP A 54 10.88 -17.90 4.04
C ASP A 54 9.73 -16.92 3.74
N ALA A 55 8.59 -17.05 4.44
CA ALA A 55 7.40 -16.22 4.23
C ALA A 55 7.55 -14.80 4.85
N LYS A 56 8.40 -13.96 4.24
CA LYS A 56 8.56 -12.57 4.70
C LYS A 56 7.51 -11.65 4.08
N ILE A 57 6.68 -11.03 4.92
CA ILE A 57 5.80 -9.94 4.49
C ILE A 57 6.62 -8.65 4.34
N SER A 58 6.57 -8.06 3.15
CA SER A 58 7.17 -6.74 2.90
C SER A 58 6.23 -5.60 3.33
N ALA A 59 6.80 -4.42 3.62
CA ALA A 59 6.01 -3.23 3.91
C ALA A 59 5.05 -2.89 2.76
N ALA A 60 5.47 -3.08 1.51
CA ALA A 60 4.62 -2.84 0.35
C ALA A 60 3.39 -3.76 0.34
N GLN A 61 3.56 -5.05 0.64
CA GLN A 61 2.43 -5.98 0.78
C GLN A 61 1.53 -5.55 1.95
N LEU A 62 2.12 -5.25 3.11
CA LEU A 62 1.38 -4.86 4.30
C LEU A 62 0.48 -3.63 4.06
N PHE A 63 1.04 -2.55 3.52
CA PHE A 63 0.28 -1.34 3.16
C PHE A 63 -0.76 -1.59 2.07
N THR A 64 -0.41 -2.39 1.06
CA THR A 64 -1.31 -2.69 -0.06
C THR A 64 -2.52 -3.49 0.43
N THR A 65 -2.30 -4.54 1.24
CA THR A 65 -3.37 -5.34 1.82
C THR A 65 -4.30 -4.49 2.70
N ALA A 66 -3.73 -3.74 3.64
CA ALA A 66 -4.52 -2.86 4.50
C ALA A 66 -5.33 -1.83 3.70
N GLY A 67 -4.72 -1.22 2.68
CA GLY A 67 -5.39 -0.25 1.81
C GLY A 67 -6.52 -0.86 0.98
N ILE A 68 -6.36 -2.08 0.45
CA ILE A 68 -7.42 -2.77 -0.31
C ILE A 68 -8.59 -3.12 0.60
N GLU A 69 -8.33 -3.67 1.79
CA GLU A 69 -9.41 -4.00 2.74
C GLU A 69 -10.21 -2.77 3.13
N GLU A 70 -9.53 -1.66 3.40
CA GLU A 70 -10.19 -0.40 3.74
C GLU A 70 -10.95 0.18 2.55
N ALA A 71 -10.38 0.15 1.34
CA ALA A 71 -11.10 0.56 0.14
C ALA A 71 -12.36 -0.28 -0.07
N ALA A 72 -12.28 -1.60 0.12
CA ALA A 72 -13.41 -2.51 -0.02
C ALA A 72 -14.48 -2.29 1.07
N SER A 73 -14.07 -1.96 2.29
CA SER A 73 -14.99 -1.60 3.38
C SER A 73 -15.79 -0.35 3.04
N LEU A 74 -15.18 0.61 2.33
CA LEU A 74 -15.80 1.82 1.82
C LEU A 74 -16.61 1.61 0.51
N GLY A 75 -16.53 0.42 -0.10
CA GLY A 75 -17.26 0.04 -1.31
C GLY A 75 -16.46 0.19 -2.61
N PHE A 76 -15.15 0.44 -2.54
CA PHE A 76 -14.27 0.54 -3.70
C PHE A 76 -13.51 -0.78 -3.89
N THR A 77 -13.84 -1.55 -4.92
CA THR A 77 -13.14 -2.81 -5.27
C THR A 77 -12.64 -2.78 -6.71
N THR A 78 -11.75 -3.71 -7.05
CA THR A 78 -11.18 -3.84 -8.41
C THR A 78 -12.25 -4.14 -9.46
N SER A 79 -13.31 -4.86 -9.08
CA SER A 79 -14.41 -5.26 -9.98
C SER A 79 -15.54 -4.23 -10.05
N SER A 80 -15.53 -3.21 -9.18
CA SER A 80 -16.61 -2.22 -9.02
C SER A 80 -16.20 -0.80 -9.42
N LEU A 81 -15.09 -0.63 -10.13
CA LEU A 81 -14.64 0.70 -10.60
C LEU A 81 -15.74 1.47 -11.38
N ASP A 82 -16.69 0.74 -11.99
CA ASP A 82 -17.84 1.31 -12.70
C ASP A 82 -19.13 1.44 -11.85
N SER A 83 -19.25 0.76 -10.70
CA SER A 83 -20.41 0.83 -9.80
C SER A 83 -20.13 1.70 -8.57
N ARG A 84 -19.95 3.00 -8.83
CA ARG A 84 -19.50 4.05 -7.90
C ARG A 84 -20.47 4.42 -6.77
N LYS A 85 -21.07 3.47 -6.06
CA LYS A 85 -21.84 3.80 -4.85
C LYS A 85 -21.00 3.50 -3.61
N PRO A 86 -20.27 4.49 -3.07
CA PRO A 86 -19.61 4.33 -1.79
C PRO A 86 -20.64 3.94 -0.72
N LYS A 87 -20.25 3.06 0.20
CA LYS A 87 -21.13 2.59 1.28
C LYS A 87 -21.44 3.67 2.31
N PHE A 88 -20.57 4.68 2.39
CA PHE A 88 -20.65 5.76 3.36
C PHE A 88 -20.64 7.12 2.66
N PRO A 89 -21.28 8.15 3.23
CA PRO A 89 -21.15 9.50 2.71
C PRO A 89 -19.67 9.97 2.73
N PRO A 90 -19.29 10.89 1.84
CA PRO A 90 -17.94 11.45 1.81
C PRO A 90 -17.53 12.03 3.18
N GLY A 91 -16.23 11.97 3.47
CA GLY A 91 -15.65 12.52 4.71
C GLY A 91 -15.91 11.71 5.99
N VAL A 92 -16.77 10.69 5.97
CA VAL A 92 -17.01 9.81 7.13
C VAL A 92 -15.98 8.67 7.17
N TRP A 93 -14.75 9.00 7.57
CA TRP A 93 -13.68 8.03 7.77
C TRP A 93 -13.06 8.15 9.16
N LYS A 94 -13.30 7.13 9.98
CA LYS A 94 -12.92 7.10 11.41
C LYS A 94 -11.45 6.73 11.64
N ASN A 95 -10.75 6.27 10.60
CA ASN A 95 -9.37 5.80 10.67
C ASN A 95 -8.37 6.86 10.19
N ARG A 96 -8.75 8.15 10.24
CA ARG A 96 -7.81 9.22 9.98
C ARG A 96 -6.76 9.23 11.10
N PRO A 97 -5.46 9.08 10.79
CA PRO A 97 -4.42 9.12 11.81
C PRO A 97 -4.30 10.53 12.39
N GLU A 98 -4.41 10.67 13.71
CA GLU A 98 -4.09 11.91 14.41
C GLU A 98 -2.56 12.05 14.47
N ARG A 99 -2.00 12.72 13.48
CA ARG A 99 -0.62 13.19 13.54
C ARG A 99 -0.64 14.66 13.94
N SER A 100 -0.07 14.98 15.10
CA SER A 100 0.11 16.38 15.48
C SER A 100 1.00 17.08 14.45
N TYR A 101 0.66 18.32 14.07
CA TYR A 101 1.47 19.10 13.14
C TYR A 101 2.91 19.28 13.67
N SER A 102 3.07 19.33 14.99
CA SER A 102 4.36 19.40 15.66
C SER A 102 5.20 18.14 15.52
N SER A 103 4.63 16.93 15.58
CA SER A 103 5.39 15.69 15.38
C SER A 103 5.90 15.54 13.95
N LEU A 104 5.10 15.99 12.97
CA LEU A 104 5.47 16.01 11.56
C LEU A 104 6.47 17.10 11.16
N HIS A 105 6.78 18.08 12.02
CA HIS A 105 7.69 19.19 11.70
C HIS A 105 8.91 19.29 12.63
N ARG A 106 8.78 18.97 13.92
CA ARG A 106 9.88 19.03 14.91
C ARG A 106 10.70 17.76 15.07
N ALA A 107 10.24 16.60 14.59
CA ALA A 107 11.06 15.40 14.62
C ALA A 107 12.27 15.61 13.70
N GLU A 108 13.45 15.83 14.30
CA GLU A 108 14.73 15.98 13.61
C GLU A 108 15.14 14.68 12.87
N GLU A 109 14.42 13.59 13.12
CA GLU A 109 14.70 12.26 12.60
C GLU A 109 13.50 11.69 11.81
N LYS A 110 13.26 12.23 10.62
CA LYS A 110 12.27 11.69 9.68
C LYS A 110 12.94 10.79 8.67
N GLU A 111 12.41 9.60 8.54
CA GLU A 111 12.85 8.66 7.52
C GLU A 111 11.79 8.57 6.42
N THR A 112 12.28 8.41 5.19
CA THR A 112 11.41 8.21 4.03
C THR A 112 11.26 6.72 3.79
N LEU A 113 10.01 6.25 3.78
CA LEU A 113 9.67 4.90 3.31
C LEU A 113 8.96 5.04 1.97
N THR A 114 9.46 4.37 0.93
CA THR A 114 8.79 4.31 -0.36
C THR A 114 8.31 2.90 -0.61
N ILE A 115 7.02 2.75 -0.92
CA ILE A 115 6.44 1.48 -1.34
C ILE A 115 5.98 1.55 -2.78
N THR A 116 5.91 0.38 -3.42
CA THR A 116 5.30 0.23 -4.74
C THR A 116 3.96 -0.46 -4.60
N ILE A 117 2.89 0.19 -5.06
CA ILE A 117 1.55 -0.42 -5.10
C ILE A 117 1.31 -0.95 -6.51
N HIS A 118 0.84 -2.19 -6.60
CA HIS A 118 0.48 -2.80 -7.87
C HIS A 118 -0.62 -1.96 -8.57
N PRO A 119 -0.52 -1.70 -9.89
CA PRO A 119 -1.46 -0.82 -10.60
C PRO A 119 -2.93 -1.20 -10.41
N LEU A 120 -3.20 -2.50 -10.33
CA LEU A 120 -4.54 -3.08 -10.17
C LEU A 120 -5.20 -2.68 -8.85
N HIS A 121 -4.42 -2.48 -7.78
CA HIS A 121 -4.91 -2.09 -6.46
C HIS A 121 -4.90 -0.58 -6.26
N ARG A 122 -4.02 0.14 -6.98
CA ARG A 122 -3.89 1.58 -6.79
C ARG A 122 -5.17 2.35 -7.10
N GLY A 123 -5.91 1.97 -8.13
CA GLY A 123 -7.15 2.64 -8.54
C GLY A 123 -8.18 2.70 -7.40
N PRO A 124 -8.64 1.53 -6.90
CA PRO A 124 -9.58 1.47 -5.77
C PRO A 124 -9.09 2.21 -4.52
N ILE A 125 -7.82 2.05 -4.14
CA ILE A 125 -7.25 2.73 -2.95
C ILE A 125 -7.25 4.25 -3.13
N ALA A 126 -6.87 4.75 -4.31
CA ALA A 126 -6.84 6.19 -4.57
C ALA A 126 -8.26 6.79 -4.55
N LEU A 127 -9.23 6.12 -5.16
CA LEU A 127 -10.64 6.57 -5.12
C LEU A 127 -11.20 6.58 -3.69
N ALA A 128 -10.84 5.58 -2.88
CA ALA A 128 -11.22 5.54 -1.47
C ALA A 128 -10.60 6.71 -0.69
N ALA A 129 -9.31 7.01 -0.92
CA ALA A 129 -8.63 8.16 -0.32
C ALA A 129 -9.28 9.49 -0.71
N ASP A 130 -9.62 9.65 -1.99
CA ASP A 130 -10.30 10.85 -2.51
C ASP A 130 -11.72 10.99 -1.91
N HIS A 131 -12.46 9.89 -1.82
CA HIS A 131 -13.81 9.86 -1.22
C HIS A 131 -13.84 10.29 0.24
N VAL A 132 -12.80 9.96 1.00
CA VAL A 132 -12.68 10.34 2.42
C VAL A 132 -11.86 11.63 2.62
N GLU A 133 -11.55 12.33 1.52
CA GLU A 133 -10.91 13.65 1.51
C GLU A 133 -9.53 13.69 2.17
N VAL A 134 -8.71 12.66 1.96
CA VAL A 134 -7.32 12.61 2.47
C VAL A 134 -6.32 12.25 1.38
N LYS A 135 -5.05 12.62 1.59
CA LYS A 135 -3.96 12.22 0.68
C LYS A 135 -3.74 10.70 0.78
N LEU A 136 -3.39 10.07 -0.35
CA LEU A 136 -3.11 8.64 -0.45
C LEU A 136 -2.16 8.09 0.64
N PRO A 137 -1.01 8.72 0.97
CA PRO A 137 -0.16 8.25 2.07
C PRO A 137 -0.86 8.27 3.44
N THR A 138 -1.68 9.29 3.70
CA THR A 138 -2.46 9.39 4.95
C THR A 138 -3.53 8.31 5.01
N PHE A 139 -4.20 8.03 3.88
CA PHE A 139 -5.17 6.94 3.77
C PHE A 139 -4.51 5.60 4.10
N LEU A 140 -3.39 5.29 3.44
CA LEU A 140 -2.66 4.04 3.63
C LEU A 140 -2.13 3.87 5.06
N TRP A 141 -1.62 4.95 5.66
CA TRP A 141 -1.17 4.92 7.06
C TRP A 141 -2.32 4.63 8.03
N GLY A 142 -3.44 5.34 7.91
CA GLY A 142 -4.62 5.09 8.73
C GLY A 142 -5.20 3.69 8.54
N SER A 143 -5.27 3.24 7.29
CA SER A 143 -5.71 1.89 6.93
C SER A 143 -4.81 0.82 7.56
N LEU A 144 -3.48 1.01 7.53
CA LEU A 144 -2.54 0.11 8.17
C LEU A 144 -2.76 0.02 9.68
N MET A 145 -2.89 1.16 10.36
CA MET A 145 -3.10 1.15 11.81
C MET A 145 -4.41 0.46 12.19
N ALA A 146 -5.50 0.73 11.46
CA ALA A 146 -6.78 0.06 11.66
C ALA A 146 -6.69 -1.45 11.37
N PHE A 147 -5.97 -1.84 10.32
CA PHE A 147 -5.71 -3.24 10.00
C PHE A 147 -4.96 -3.94 11.14
N LEU A 148 -3.87 -3.37 11.64
CA LEU A 148 -3.10 -3.96 12.75
C LEU A 148 -3.92 -4.06 14.04
N ALA A 149 -4.77 -3.07 14.33
CA ALA A 149 -5.69 -3.12 15.46
C ALA A 149 -6.68 -4.30 15.35
N ARG A 150 -7.27 -4.49 14.16
CA ARG A 150 -8.17 -5.63 13.89
C ARG A 150 -7.43 -6.97 14.01
N ARG A 151 -6.22 -7.08 13.47
CA ARG A 151 -5.40 -8.30 13.58
C ARG A 151 -5.03 -8.60 15.03
N LYS A 152 -4.60 -7.60 15.82
CA LYS A 152 -4.35 -7.77 17.26
C LYS A 152 -5.57 -8.33 17.99
N ALA A 153 -6.76 -7.83 17.68
CA ALA A 153 -7.99 -8.31 18.31
C ALA A 153 -8.36 -9.73 17.88
N ALA A 154 -8.12 -10.09 16.60
CA ALA A 154 -8.44 -11.40 16.04
C ALA A 154 -7.45 -12.51 16.44
N GLU A 155 -6.20 -12.17 16.75
CA GLU A 155 -5.13 -13.13 17.08
C GLU A 155 -4.51 -12.85 18.46
N PRO A 156 -5.26 -13.10 19.56
CA PRO A 156 -4.75 -12.86 20.91
C PRO A 156 -3.54 -13.75 21.27
N SER A 157 -3.39 -14.90 20.61
CA SER A 157 -2.26 -15.82 20.81
C SER A 157 -0.96 -15.40 20.12
N ASN A 158 -1.01 -14.49 19.14
CA ASN A 158 0.18 -14.01 18.43
C ASN A 158 0.91 -12.96 19.29
N THR A 159 1.89 -13.40 20.07
CA THR A 159 2.62 -12.56 21.04
C THR A 159 3.34 -11.40 20.38
N LEU A 160 3.94 -11.59 19.20
CA LEU A 160 4.62 -10.53 18.45
C LEU A 160 3.64 -9.42 18.05
N LEU A 161 2.46 -9.80 17.60
CA LEU A 161 1.40 -8.86 17.25
C LEU A 161 0.87 -8.14 18.50
N GLN A 162 0.74 -8.84 19.63
CA GLN A 162 0.36 -8.25 20.92
C GLN A 162 1.39 -7.26 21.48
N GLN A 163 2.66 -7.34 21.08
CA GLN A 163 3.70 -6.39 21.49
C GLN A 163 3.73 -5.08 20.67
N LEU A 164 3.05 -5.01 19.52
CA LEU A 164 3.01 -3.77 18.73
C LEU A 164 2.36 -2.63 19.52
N ASP A 165 3.08 -1.52 19.69
CA ASP A 165 2.56 -0.29 20.30
C ASP A 165 1.84 0.56 19.25
N LEU A 166 0.52 0.36 19.16
CA LEU A 166 -0.33 1.16 18.27
C LEU A 166 -0.67 2.50 18.94
N PRO A 167 -0.80 3.59 18.14
CA PRO A 167 -1.28 4.86 18.64
C PRO A 167 -2.62 4.69 19.38
N SER A 168 -2.84 5.49 20.43
CA SER A 168 -3.98 5.36 21.36
C SER A 168 -5.33 5.20 20.67
N GLN A 169 -5.58 5.95 19.60
CA GLN A 169 -6.82 5.89 18.81
C GLN A 169 -7.11 4.53 18.15
N TYR A 170 -6.08 3.67 18.01
CA TYR A 170 -6.14 2.34 17.39
C TYR A 170 -5.96 1.20 18.40
N ARG A 171 -5.86 1.48 19.70
CA ARG A 171 -5.67 0.43 20.72
C ARG A 171 -6.93 -0.43 20.95
N GLN A 172 -8.10 0.04 20.53
CA GLN A 172 -9.34 -0.73 20.55
C GLN A 172 -9.87 -0.88 19.13
N PRO A 173 -10.32 -2.10 18.73
CA PRO A 173 -11.03 -2.27 17.46
C PRO A 173 -12.32 -1.44 17.51
N ARG A 174 -12.51 -0.59 16.50
CA ARG A 174 -13.70 0.25 16.33
C ARG A 174 -14.75 -0.42 15.45
#